data_AF-A0A2A4M393-F1
#
_entry.id   AF-A0A2A4M393-F1
#
_cell.length_a   1.000
_cell.length_b   1.000
_cell.length_c   1.000
_cell.angle_alpha   90.00
_cell.angle_beta   90.00
_cell.angle_gamma   90.00
#
_symmetry.space_group_name_H-M   'P 1'
#
loop_
_entity.id
_entity.type
_entity.pdbx_description
1 polymer ?
#
loop_
_entity_poly.entity_id
_entity_poly.type
_entity_poly.pdbx_seq_one_letter_code
_entity_poly.pdbx_strand_id
1 'polypeptide(L)'
;QEHDCVALQLTDPAERGRLRAGIFRGEEAETGEAFVGHGWSRWFRDDDTAAELRRGGIDHLELPVNEPFLHKLRGFLRKRDNLGRGTR
;
A
#
# COMPACT_ATOMS: atom_id res chain seq x y z
N GLN A 1 -20.30 -4.71 -15.04
CA GLN A 1 -19.36 -4.08 -14.09
C GLN A 1 -19.39 -2.59 -14.37
N GLU A 2 -19.95 -1.78 -13.47
CA GLU A 2 -20.28 -0.36 -13.71
C GLU A 2 -19.34 0.63 -12.97
N HIS A 3 -18.37 0.13 -12.20
CA HIS A 3 -17.49 0.99 -11.39
C HIS A 3 -16.00 0.72 -11.65
N ASP A 4 -15.26 1.80 -11.87
CA ASP A 4 -13.81 1.83 -12.02
C ASP A 4 -13.15 1.85 -10.62
N CYS A 5 -12.56 0.72 -10.18
CA CYS A 5 -12.04 0.54 -8.83
C CYS A 5 -10.50 0.62 -8.77
N VAL A 6 -9.97 1.28 -7.73
CA VAL A 6 -8.54 1.35 -7.39
C VAL A 6 -8.33 1.09 -5.91
N ALA A 7 -7.26 0.36 -5.57
CA ALA A 7 -6.77 0.21 -4.20
C ALA A 7 -5.54 1.10 -3.96
N LEU A 8 -5.62 2.02 -3.01
CA LEU A 8 -4.47 2.79 -2.52
C LEU A 8 -4.04 2.22 -1.17
N GLN A 9 -2.84 1.68 -1.08
CA GLN A 9 -2.29 1.11 0.15
C GLN A 9 -1.34 2.12 0.77
N LEU A 10 -1.69 2.64 1.95
CA LEU A 10 -0.79 3.47 2.73
C LEU A 10 0.12 2.56 3.55
N THR A 11 1.41 2.86 3.58
CA THR A 11 2.39 2.00 4.27
C THR A 11 3.30 2.82 5.17
N ASP A 12 3.36 2.42 6.44
CA ASP A 12 4.27 2.97 7.43
C ASP A 12 5.68 2.34 7.33
N PRO A 13 6.78 3.08 7.57
CA PRO A 13 8.13 2.52 7.61
C PRO A 13 8.31 1.33 8.55
N ALA A 14 7.56 1.27 9.65
CA ALA A 14 7.58 0.16 10.61
C ALA A 14 7.09 -1.15 10.01
N GLU A 15 6.21 -1.10 9.01
CA GLU A 15 5.55 -2.26 8.42
C GLU A 15 6.45 -3.06 7.49
N ARG A 16 7.46 -2.41 6.90
CA ARG A 16 8.40 -3.01 5.92
C ARG A 16 9.50 -3.85 6.57
N GLY A 17 9.72 -3.71 7.87
CA GLY A 17 10.95 -4.13 8.52
C GLY A 17 12.15 -3.31 8.04
N ARG A 18 13.19 -3.19 8.87
CA ARG A 18 14.34 -2.24 8.81
C ARG A 18 14.17 -0.95 9.61
N LEU A 19 13.29 -0.94 10.61
CA LEU A 19 13.44 0.05 11.66
C LEU A 19 14.82 -0.17 12.31
N ARG A 20 15.66 0.87 12.36
CA ARG A 20 16.92 0.87 13.13
C ARG A 20 16.62 1.02 14.63
N ALA A 21 15.70 0.20 15.12
CA ALA A 21 15.21 0.18 16.49
C ALA A 21 15.43 -1.22 17.07
N GLY A 22 15.58 -1.28 18.39
CA GLY A 22 15.60 -2.53 19.15
C GLY A 22 14.21 -3.15 19.22
N ILE A 23 13.73 -3.44 20.42
CA ILE A 23 12.34 -3.82 20.66
C ILE A 23 11.51 -2.54 20.83
N PHE A 24 10.36 -2.47 20.19
CA PHE A 24 9.43 -1.36 20.32
C PHE A 24 8.00 -1.86 20.56
N ARG A 25 7.19 -1.00 21.19
CA ARG A 25 5.75 -1.21 21.34
C ARG A 25 5.06 -0.35 20.30
N GLY A 26 4.14 -0.95 19.56
CA GLY A 26 3.33 -0.27 18.56
C GLY A 26 1.85 -0.46 18.85
N GLU A 27 1.04 0.35 18.19
CA GLU A 27 -0.41 0.22 18.15
C GLU A 27 -0.81 0.31 16.68
N GLU A 28 -1.63 -0.62 16.21
CA GLU A 28 -2.15 -0.58 14.85
C GLU A 28 -3.08 0.62 14.67
N ALA A 29 -2.86 1.41 13.62
CA ALA A 29 -3.63 2.63 13.37
C ALA A 29 -5.11 2.36 13.04
N GLU A 30 -5.43 1.19 12.49
CA GLU A 30 -6.77 0.83 12.04
C GLU A 30 -7.61 0.13 13.11
N THR A 31 -6.97 -0.67 13.96
CA THR A 31 -7.65 -1.53 14.95
C THR A 31 -7.46 -1.05 16.39
N GLY A 32 -6.43 -0.24 16.64
CA GLY A 32 -5.99 0.10 18.00
C GLY A 32 -5.34 -1.07 18.74
N GLU A 33 -5.00 -2.18 18.06
CA GLU A 33 -4.41 -3.35 18.70
C GLU A 33 -2.94 -3.08 19.06
N ALA A 34 -2.60 -3.27 20.33
CA ALA A 34 -1.25 -3.09 20.81
C ALA A 34 -0.38 -4.33 20.48
N PHE A 35 0.81 -4.09 19.96
CA PHE A 35 1.76 -5.14 19.61
C PHE A 35 3.20 -4.82 20.06
N VAL A 36 4.04 -5.85 20.07
CA VAL A 36 5.48 -5.72 20.33
C VAL A 36 6.24 -6.17 19.09
N GLY A 37 7.06 -5.27 18.56
CA GLY A 37 7.89 -5.52 17.38
C GLY A 37 9.37 -5.37 17.66
N HIS A 38 10.19 -5.80 16.71
CA HIS A 38 11.62 -5.51 16.66
C HIS A 38 12.02 -4.96 15.28
N GLY A 39 13.23 -4.41 15.13
CA GLY A 39 13.66 -3.75 13.88
C GLY A 39 13.55 -4.56 12.58
N TRP A 40 13.54 -5.89 12.67
CA TRP A 40 13.34 -6.83 11.55
C TRP A 40 11.91 -7.35 11.37
N SER A 41 10.98 -6.99 12.27
CA SER A 41 9.60 -7.44 12.19
C SER A 41 8.97 -6.86 10.94
N ARG A 42 8.38 -7.74 10.13
CA ARG A 42 7.65 -7.39 8.91
C ARG A 42 6.21 -7.81 9.13
N TRP A 43 5.31 -6.85 9.07
CA TRP A 43 3.90 -7.04 9.42
C TRP A 43 3.08 -7.40 8.17
N PHE A 44 3.51 -6.95 6.98
CA PHE A 44 2.82 -7.21 5.72
C PHE A 44 3.61 -8.10 4.77
N ARG A 45 3.00 -9.21 4.31
CA ARG A 45 3.47 -9.98 3.15
C ARG A 45 2.90 -9.38 1.85
N ASP A 46 3.40 -8.20 1.54
CA ASP A 46 3.01 -7.37 0.39
C ASP A 46 2.82 -8.10 -0.97
N ASP A 47 3.61 -9.15 -1.23
CA ASP A 47 3.59 -9.87 -2.52
C ASP A 47 2.24 -10.57 -2.83
N ASP A 48 1.55 -11.06 -1.79
CA ASP A 48 0.28 -11.80 -1.96
C ASP A 48 -0.89 -10.86 -2.25
N THR A 49 -0.96 -9.72 -1.56
CA THR A 49 -2.07 -8.75 -1.69
C THR A 49 -2.08 -8.08 -3.06
N ALA A 50 -0.92 -7.63 -3.56
CA ALA A 50 -0.82 -7.02 -4.88
C ALA A 50 -1.17 -8.00 -6.00
N ALA A 51 -0.78 -9.27 -5.86
CA ALA A 51 -1.12 -10.33 -6.81
C ALA A 51 -2.62 -10.60 -6.86
N GLU A 52 -3.29 -10.68 -5.71
CA GLU A 52 -4.74 -10.89 -5.61
C GLU A 52 -5.53 -9.70 -6.18
N LEU A 53 -5.13 -8.46 -5.87
CA LEU A 53 -5.77 -7.26 -6.42
C LEU A 53 -5.65 -7.21 -7.95
N ARG A 54 -4.46 -7.55 -8.48
CA ARG A 54 -4.23 -7.61 -9.93
C ARG A 54 -5.05 -8.72 -10.60
N ARG A 55 -5.23 -9.88 -9.95
CA ARG A 55 -6.12 -10.95 -10.43
C ARG A 55 -7.58 -10.50 -10.47
N GLY A 56 -8.00 -9.66 -9.54
CA GLY A 56 -9.32 -9.03 -9.51
C GLY A 56 -9.53 -7.91 -10.52
N GLY A 57 -8.51 -7.54 -11.31
CA GLY A 57 -8.56 -6.41 -12.24
C GLY A 57 -8.58 -5.05 -11.54
N ILE A 58 -8.16 -4.99 -10.27
CA ILE A 58 -8.09 -3.75 -9.48
C ILE A 58 -6.69 -3.19 -9.63
N ASP A 59 -6.58 -1.97 -10.15
CA ASP A 59 -5.31 -1.25 -10.14
C ASP A 59 -4.92 -0.92 -8.69
N HIS A 60 -3.67 -1.19 -8.33
CA HIS A 60 -3.14 -1.05 -6.97
C HIS A 60 -1.92 -0.13 -6.95
N LEU A 61 -1.86 0.75 -5.95
CA LEU A 61 -0.73 1.65 -5.72
C LEU A 61 -0.36 1.69 -4.24
N GLU A 62 0.87 1.28 -3.93
CA GLU A 62 1.47 1.47 -2.61
C GLU A 62 2.07 2.87 -2.45
N LEU A 63 1.79 3.50 -1.31
CA LEU A 63 2.22 4.85 -0.96
C LEU A 63 2.86 4.85 0.44
N PRO A 64 4.20 4.94 0.53
CA PRO A 64 4.88 5.13 1.80
C PRO A 64 4.52 6.50 2.40
N VAL A 65 4.02 6.54 3.63
CA VAL A 65 3.56 7.79 4.28
C VAL A 65 4.72 8.74 4.59
N ASN A 66 5.95 8.23 4.60
CA ASN A 66 7.17 8.98 4.90
C ASN A 66 7.86 9.56 3.64
N GLU A 67 7.25 9.43 2.45
CA GLU A 67 7.81 9.90 1.18
C GLU A 67 6.83 10.82 0.44
N PRO A 68 7.32 11.77 -0.37
CA PRO A 68 6.46 12.54 -1.28
C PRO A 68 5.72 11.61 -2.26
N PHE A 69 4.40 11.53 -2.13
CA PHE A 69 3.57 10.59 -2.91
C PHE A 69 2.81 11.23 -4.08
N LEU A 70 2.65 12.57 -4.11
CA LEU A 70 1.81 13.26 -5.09
C LEU A 70 2.21 13.00 -6.55
N HIS A 71 3.51 12.92 -6.85
CA HIS A 71 3.99 12.61 -8.20
C HIS A 71 3.64 11.18 -8.61
N LYS A 72 3.81 10.20 -7.70
CA LYS A 72 3.49 8.79 -7.92
C LYS A 72 1.98 8.62 -8.18
N LEU A 73 1.15 9.23 -7.31
CA LEU A 73 -0.31 9.21 -7.43
C LEU A 73 -0.79 9.84 -8.75
N ARG A 74 -0.28 11.03 -9.10
CA ARG A 74 -0.63 11.70 -10.37
C ARG A 74 -0.24 10.84 -11.58
N GLY A 75 0.95 10.24 -11.56
CA GLY A 75 1.42 9.36 -12.63
C GLY A 75 0.54 8.12 -12.78
N PHE A 76 0.15 7.50 -11.66
CA PHE A 76 -0.74 6.34 -11.61
C PHE A 76 -2.12 6.66 -12.19
N LEU A 77 -2.78 7.72 -11.70
CA LEU A 77 -4.10 8.12 -12.18
C LEU A 77 -4.08 8.51 -13.67
N ARG A 78 -3.00 9.16 -14.14
CA ARG A 78 -2.83 9.51 -15.56
C ARG A 78 -2.63 8.28 -16.45
N LYS A 79 -1.89 7.27 -16.00
CA LYS A 79 -1.77 5.99 -16.74
C LYS A 79 -3.13 5.31 -16.85
N ARG A 80 -3.93 5.37 -15.80
CA ARG A 80 -5.28 4.82 -15.76
C ARG A 80 -6.26 5.56 -16.67
N ASP A 81 -6.23 6.90 -16.73
CA ASP A 81 -7.01 7.69 -17.70
C ASP A 81 -6.68 7.32 -19.16
N ASN A 82 -5.40 7.03 -19.44
CA ASN A 82 -4.96 6.57 -20.75
C ASN A 82 -5.38 5.12 -21.07
N LEU A 83 -5.55 4.26 -20.05
CA LEU A 83 -6.01 2.87 -20.21
C LEU A 83 -7.54 2.78 -20.31
N GLY A 84 -8.28 3.67 -19.62
CA GLY A 84 -9.75 3.71 -19.60
C GLY A 84 -10.41 4.32 -20.85
N ARG A 85 -9.65 4.97 -21.74
CA ARG A 85 -10.16 5.45 -23.05
C ARG A 85 -10.17 4.39 -24.16
N GLY A 86 -9.70 3.17 -23.89
CA GLY A 86 -9.52 2.11 -24.88
C GLY A 86 -10.71 1.17 -25.12
N THR A 87 -11.86 1.39 -24.48
CA THR A 87 -13.09 0.63 -24.74
C THR A 87 -14.17 1.59 -25.24
N ARG A 88 -14.14 1.84 -26.55
CA ARG A 88 -15.29 2.20 -27.36
C ARG A 88 -15.59 1.05 -28.29
#